data_AF-A0A1S2K8Y2-F1
#
_entry.id   AF-A0A1S2K8Y2-F1
#
_cell.length_a   1.000
_cell.length_b   1.000
_cell.length_c   1.000
_cell.angle_alpha   90.00
_cell.angle_beta   90.00
_cell.angle_gamma   90.00
#
_symmetry.space_group_name_H-M   'P 1'
#
loop_
_entity.id
_entity.type
_entity.pdbx_description
1 polymer ?
#
loop_
_entity_poly.entity_id
_entity_poly.type
_entity_poly.pdbx_seq_one_letter_code
_entity_poly.pdbx_strand_id
1 'polypeptide(L)'
;MATTQLSYSNLAANSNLLQPAGTTLVAAPTNNMQLADAFPELTVLRVTNTDDDTDLTFTVKAGDHPPALAAGQGDLEVTVAFGTAQLIGPFESGRFVQSDGSMLFESTTTTGTVTALKVPRNT
;
A
#
# COMPACT_ATOMS: atom_id res chain seq x y z
N MET A 1 10.71 -9.05 -12.20
CA MET A 1 10.97 -7.76 -11.53
C MET A 1 11.38 -8.03 -10.10
N ALA A 2 12.18 -7.15 -9.50
CA ALA A 2 12.40 -7.21 -8.05
C ALA A 2 11.09 -6.84 -7.33
N THR A 3 10.90 -7.40 -6.14
CA THR A 3 9.74 -7.07 -5.30
C THR A 3 10.21 -6.83 -3.88
N THR A 4 9.90 -5.64 -3.35
CA THR A 4 10.26 -5.21 -2.00
C THR A 4 9.14 -5.52 -1.05
N GLN A 5 9.43 -6.31 -0.01
CA GLN A 5 8.43 -6.75 0.95
C GLN A 5 8.13 -5.64 1.97
N LEU A 6 6.86 -5.27 2.09
CA LEU A 6 6.35 -4.43 3.18
C LEU A 6 5.97 -5.29 4.39
N SER A 7 6.12 -4.72 5.59
CA SER A 7 5.74 -5.36 6.85
C SER A 7 4.63 -4.57 7.55
N TYR A 8 3.69 -5.28 8.17
CA TYR A 8 2.64 -4.64 8.94
C TYR A 8 3.15 -4.04 10.24
N SER A 9 2.64 -2.86 10.55
CA SER A 9 2.62 -2.32 11.90
C SER A 9 1.20 -2.39 12.45
N ASN A 10 1.00 -3.16 13.52
CA ASN A 10 -0.32 -3.40 14.09
C ASN A 10 -0.77 -2.23 14.96
N LEU A 11 -1.89 -1.60 14.60
CA LEU A 11 -2.61 -0.73 15.52
C LEU A 11 -3.32 -1.59 16.56
N ALA A 12 -3.31 -1.13 17.81
CA ALA A 12 -3.99 -1.82 18.91
C ALA A 12 -5.16 -0.97 19.41
N ALA A 13 -6.30 -1.63 19.68
CA ALA A 13 -7.47 -0.96 20.23
C ALA A 13 -7.16 -0.35 21.59
N ASN A 14 -7.67 0.86 21.86
CA ASN A 14 -7.48 1.59 23.13
C ASN A 14 -6.00 1.75 23.53
N SER A 15 -5.11 1.82 22.54
CA SER A 15 -3.66 1.95 22.75
C SER A 15 -3.09 3.00 21.80
N ASN A 16 -1.80 3.28 21.92
CA ASN A 16 -1.06 4.11 21.00
C ASN A 16 0.04 3.29 20.32
N LEU A 17 0.45 3.74 19.13
CA LEU A 17 1.60 3.23 18.41
C LEU A 17 2.45 4.43 18.02
N LEU A 18 3.73 4.42 18.39
CA LEU A 18 4.68 5.39 17.86
C LEU A 18 4.69 5.25 16.34
N GLN A 19 4.67 6.37 15.63
CA GLN A 19 4.78 6.41 14.17
C GLN A 19 5.89 5.47 13.69
N PRO A 20 5.55 4.36 13.01
CA PRO A 20 6.56 3.42 12.55
C PRO A 20 7.43 4.08 11.49
N ALA A 21 8.71 3.70 11.46
CA ALA A 21 9.60 4.05 10.35
C ALA A 21 9.04 3.40 9.08
N GLY A 22 8.82 4.21 8.04
CA GLY A 22 8.34 3.73 6.76
C GLY A 22 9.43 2.99 5.98
N THR A 23 9.03 2.10 5.09
CA THR A 23 9.92 1.52 4.08
C THR A 23 10.09 2.54 2.95
N THR A 24 11.32 2.75 2.49
CA THR A 24 11.60 3.63 1.35
C THR A 24 10.84 3.14 0.11
N LEU A 25 10.25 4.07 -0.63
CA LEU A 25 9.59 3.74 -1.88
C LEU A 25 10.58 3.17 -2.90
N VAL A 26 10.08 2.26 -3.73
CA VAL A 26 10.80 1.76 -4.91
C VAL A 26 9.98 2.07 -6.15
N ALA A 27 10.67 2.34 -7.26
CA ALA A 27 10.01 2.79 -8.48
C ALA A 27 9.77 1.65 -9.48
N ALA A 28 8.55 1.59 -10.00
CA ALA A 28 8.21 0.75 -11.14
C ALA A 28 8.82 1.34 -12.44
N PRO A 29 9.11 0.52 -13.47
CA PRO A 29 8.95 -0.94 -13.53
C PRO A 29 10.19 -1.70 -13.01
N THR A 30 11.15 -1.04 -12.39
CA THR A 30 12.38 -1.72 -11.93
C THR A 30 12.10 -2.61 -10.71
N ASN A 31 11.28 -2.13 -9.77
CA ASN A 31 10.98 -2.84 -8.53
C ASN A 31 9.58 -2.45 -8.03
N ASN A 32 8.79 -3.46 -7.66
CA ASN A 32 7.46 -3.27 -7.09
C ASN A 32 7.51 -3.45 -5.57
N MET A 33 6.42 -3.10 -4.88
CA MET A 33 6.24 -3.39 -3.47
C MET A 33 5.15 -4.43 -3.29
N GLN A 34 5.28 -5.27 -2.27
CA GLN A 34 4.31 -6.33 -1.98
C GLN A 34 4.04 -6.46 -0.50
N LEU A 35 2.83 -6.90 -0.19
CA LEU A 35 2.42 -7.37 1.13
C LEU A 35 1.96 -8.83 0.97
N ALA A 36 2.79 -9.80 1.37
CA ALA A 36 2.64 -11.21 0.99
C ALA A 36 1.39 -11.88 1.59
N ASP A 37 1.03 -11.55 2.83
CA ASP A 37 -0.15 -12.07 3.53
C ASP A 37 -1.10 -10.92 3.85
N ALA A 38 -1.67 -10.32 2.81
CA ALA A 38 -2.42 -9.09 2.95
C ALA A 38 -3.81 -9.34 3.58
N PHE A 39 -4.26 -8.39 4.39
CA PHE A 39 -5.63 -8.27 4.90
C PHE A 39 -6.23 -6.97 4.36
N PRO A 40 -6.71 -6.92 3.09
CA PRO A 40 -7.10 -5.69 2.41
C PRO A 40 -8.05 -4.81 3.24
N GLU A 41 -9.07 -5.42 3.85
CA GLU A 41 -10.11 -4.72 4.64
C GLU A 41 -9.57 -4.12 5.94
N LEU A 42 -8.40 -4.58 6.39
CA LEU A 42 -7.72 -4.10 7.60
C LEU A 42 -6.45 -3.32 7.28
N THR A 43 -6.12 -3.11 6.00
CA THR A 43 -4.86 -2.49 5.59
C THR A 43 -5.07 -1.03 5.24
N VAL A 44 -4.37 -0.15 5.95
CA VAL A 44 -4.23 1.26 5.57
C VAL A 44 -2.76 1.54 5.28
N LEU A 45 -2.47 2.03 4.09
CA LEU A 45 -1.13 2.49 3.73
C LEU A 45 -1.00 3.96 4.08
N ARG A 46 0.03 4.32 4.84
CA ARG A 46 0.48 5.70 4.93
C ARG A 46 1.61 5.90 3.93
N VAL A 47 1.37 6.69 2.90
CA VAL A 47 2.37 7.05 1.88
C VAL A 47 2.76 8.50 2.08
N THR A 48 4.06 8.78 2.18
CA THR A 48 4.62 10.13 2.36
C THR A 48 5.54 10.44 1.19
N ASN A 49 5.35 11.61 0.57
CA ASN A 49 6.19 12.09 -0.52
C ASN A 49 7.21 13.11 0.01
N THR A 50 8.49 12.88 -0.28
CA THR A 50 9.59 13.79 0.06
C THR A 50 10.35 14.30 -1.18
N ASP A 51 9.77 14.13 -2.36
CA ASP A 51 10.27 14.67 -3.63
C ASP A 51 9.94 16.16 -3.74
N ASP A 52 10.94 17.03 -3.73
CA ASP A 52 10.81 18.46 -3.41
C ASP A 52 10.15 19.33 -4.49
N ASP A 53 9.68 18.76 -5.59
CA ASP A 53 8.91 19.47 -6.63
C ASP A 53 7.98 18.56 -7.46
N THR A 54 7.85 17.27 -7.10
CA THR A 54 7.15 16.29 -7.94
C THR A 54 6.04 15.59 -7.17
N ASP A 55 4.85 15.54 -7.77
CA ASP A 55 3.77 14.68 -7.28
C ASP A 55 4.15 13.20 -7.44
N LEU A 56 4.05 12.45 -6.35
CA LEU A 56 4.20 11.00 -6.34
C LEU A 56 2.86 10.38 -6.77
N THR A 57 2.86 9.48 -7.75
CA THR A 57 1.72 8.60 -8.00
C THR A 57 1.98 7.26 -7.34
N PHE A 58 1.13 6.90 -6.38
CA PHE A 58 1.13 5.59 -5.74
C PHE A 58 -0.03 4.77 -6.29
N THR A 59 0.30 3.61 -6.84
CA THR A 59 -0.65 2.72 -7.51
C THR A 59 -0.84 1.45 -6.71
N VAL A 60 -2.08 1.12 -6.38
CA VAL A 60 -2.47 -0.18 -5.84
C VAL A 60 -2.97 -1.03 -7.00
N LYS A 61 -2.25 -2.12 -7.29
CA LYS A 61 -2.54 -2.97 -8.44
C LYS A 61 -3.81 -3.76 -8.23
N ALA A 62 -4.60 -3.88 -9.29
CA ALA A 62 -5.71 -4.83 -9.33
C ALA A 62 -5.21 -6.25 -9.01
N GLY A 63 -6.06 -7.01 -8.33
CA GLY A 63 -5.83 -8.41 -8.01
C GLY A 63 -5.89 -9.32 -9.24
N ASP A 64 -5.54 -10.59 -9.05
CA ASP A 64 -5.74 -11.63 -10.06
C ASP A 64 -7.18 -12.14 -10.01
N HIS A 65 -7.84 -12.30 -11.16
CA HIS A 65 -9.13 -12.97 -11.24
C HIS A 65 -8.97 -14.43 -11.71
N PRO A 66 -9.40 -15.44 -10.92
CA PRO A 66 -9.78 -15.42 -9.51
C PRO A 66 -8.56 -15.33 -8.57
N PRO A 67 -8.66 -14.76 -7.35
CA PRO A 67 -9.87 -14.50 -6.54
C PRO A 67 -10.53 -13.11 -6.63
N ALA A 68 -9.89 -12.11 -7.24
CA ALA A 68 -10.42 -10.75 -7.31
C ALA A 68 -11.50 -10.58 -8.40
N LEU A 69 -12.75 -10.88 -8.06
CA LEU A 69 -13.92 -10.79 -8.97
C LEU A 69 -14.15 -9.39 -9.54
N ALA A 70 -13.69 -8.35 -8.83
CA ALA A 70 -13.78 -6.95 -9.22
C ALA A 70 -12.47 -6.39 -9.81
N ALA A 71 -11.47 -7.24 -10.10
CA ALA A 71 -10.21 -6.82 -10.72
C ALA A 71 -10.40 -6.06 -12.05
N GLY A 72 -11.52 -6.31 -12.75
CA GLY A 72 -11.89 -5.58 -13.97
C GLY A 72 -12.11 -4.07 -13.80
N GLN A 73 -12.20 -3.57 -12.55
CA GLN A 73 -12.22 -2.14 -12.26
C GLN A 73 -10.83 -1.47 -12.38
N GLY A 74 -9.77 -2.27 -12.55
CA GLY A 74 -8.40 -1.79 -12.71
C GLY A 74 -7.76 -1.28 -11.43
N ASP A 75 -6.57 -0.74 -11.61
CA ASP A 75 -5.72 -0.22 -10.54
C ASP A 75 -6.35 0.99 -9.83
N LEU A 76 -5.92 1.24 -8.60
CA LEU A 76 -6.22 2.49 -7.89
C LEU A 76 -4.97 3.36 -7.89
N GLU A 77 -5.04 4.51 -8.55
CA GLU A 77 -3.97 5.50 -8.55
C GLU A 77 -4.31 6.63 -7.56
N VAL A 78 -3.33 6.99 -6.73
CA VAL A 78 -3.44 8.09 -5.77
C VAL A 78 -2.24 9.00 -5.93
N THR A 79 -2.51 10.28 -6.18
CA THR A 79 -1.49 11.32 -6.23
C THR A 79 -1.22 11.86 -4.82
N VAL A 80 0.06 11.88 -4.43
CA VAL A 80 0.56 12.36 -3.14
C VAL A 80 1.45 13.57 -3.38
N ALA A 81 0.96 14.76 -3.04
CA ALA A 81 1.70 16.01 -3.18
C ALA A 81 2.94 16.05 -2.29
N PHE A 82 3.96 16.81 -2.71
CA PHE A 82 5.19 17.00 -1.93
C PHE A 82 4.91 17.44 -0.49
N GLY A 83 5.65 16.87 0.47
CA GLY A 83 5.59 17.23 1.88
C GLY A 83 4.30 16.78 2.57
N THR A 84 3.46 16.01 1.88
CA THR A 84 2.21 15.47 2.45
C THR A 84 2.31 13.98 2.72
N ALA A 85 1.43 13.51 3.60
CA ALA A 85 1.17 12.10 3.81
C ALA A 85 -0.30 11.80 3.51
N GLN A 86 -0.55 10.73 2.77
CA GLN A 86 -1.89 10.22 2.46
C GLN A 86 -2.11 8.88 3.16
N LEU A 87 -3.33 8.68 3.68
CA LEU A 87 -3.81 7.41 4.19
C LEU A 87 -4.69 6.76 3.13
N ILE A 88 -4.25 5.64 2.58
CA ILE A 88 -4.88 4.95 1.45
C ILE A 88 -5.41 3.60 1.94
N GLY A 89 -6.68 3.32 1.71
CA GLY A 89 -7.40 2.15 2.22
C GLY A 89 -8.46 2.53 3.27
N PRO A 90 -9.12 1.56 3.92
CA PRO A 90 -8.98 0.11 3.70
C PRO A 90 -9.40 -0.32 2.30
N PHE A 91 -8.92 -1.49 1.88
CA PHE A 91 -9.09 -2.01 0.53
C PHE A 91 -10.12 -3.14 0.50
N GLU A 92 -10.68 -3.38 -0.68
CA GLU A 92 -11.55 -4.53 -0.92
C GLU A 92 -10.73 -5.71 -1.47
N SER A 93 -10.75 -6.86 -0.79
CA SER A 93 -10.08 -8.07 -1.28
C SER A 93 -10.55 -8.49 -2.67
N GLY A 94 -11.84 -8.34 -2.94
CA GLY A 94 -12.45 -8.62 -4.25
C GLY A 94 -11.85 -7.82 -5.41
N ARG A 95 -11.13 -6.72 -5.13
CA ARG A 95 -10.49 -5.89 -6.17
C ARG A 95 -8.97 -5.99 -6.20
N PHE A 96 -8.30 -6.14 -5.06
CA PHE A 96 -6.85 -5.90 -4.96
C PHE A 96 -6.02 -7.09 -4.49
N VAL A 97 -6.64 -8.19 -4.07
CA VAL A 97 -5.90 -9.37 -3.61
C VAL A 97 -5.44 -10.21 -4.80
N GLN A 98 -4.17 -10.58 -4.79
CA GLN A 98 -3.57 -11.48 -5.78
C GLN A 98 -3.96 -12.93 -5.51
N SER A 99 -3.68 -13.82 -6.46
CA SER A 99 -3.99 -15.25 -6.34
C SER A 99 -3.25 -15.96 -5.21
N ASP A 100 -2.10 -15.43 -4.80
CA ASP A 100 -1.28 -15.91 -3.68
C ASP A 100 -1.66 -15.29 -2.32
N GLY A 101 -2.70 -14.44 -2.26
CA GLY A 101 -3.13 -13.75 -1.04
C GLY A 101 -2.41 -12.43 -0.78
N SER A 102 -1.52 -12.01 -1.67
CA SER A 102 -0.76 -10.78 -1.51
C SER A 102 -1.50 -9.54 -2.06
N MET A 103 -0.95 -8.36 -1.77
CA MET A 103 -1.28 -7.11 -2.47
C MET A 103 -0.02 -6.52 -3.10
N LEU A 104 -0.15 -5.97 -4.31
CA LEU A 104 0.95 -5.36 -5.06
C LEU A 104 0.76 -3.84 -5.19
N PHE A 105 1.87 -3.13 -5.07
CA PHE A 105 1.90 -1.67 -5.14
C PHE A 105 3.05 -1.18 -6.00
N GLU A 106 2.83 -0.05 -6.65
CA GLU A 106 3.82 0.64 -7.48
C GLU A 106 3.90 2.10 -7.07
N SER A 107 5.07 2.67 -7.27
CA SER A 107 5.35 4.08 -7.05
C SER A 107 6.10 4.61 -8.26
N THR A 108 5.84 5.86 -8.65
CA THR A 108 6.57 6.53 -9.73
C THR A 108 7.97 7.00 -9.31
N THR A 109 8.23 7.09 -7.99
CA THR A 109 9.51 7.57 -7.46
C THR A 109 10.02 6.73 -6.28
N THR A 110 11.27 6.99 -5.91
CA THR A 110 11.95 6.40 -4.73
C THR A 110 12.05 7.38 -3.55
N THR A 111 11.62 8.63 -3.76
CA THR A 111 11.70 9.75 -2.81
C THR A 111 10.44 9.80 -1.94
N GLY A 112 10.43 8.94 -0.92
CA GLY A 112 9.36 8.92 0.06
C GLY A 112 9.35 7.63 0.83
N THR A 113 8.30 7.45 1.64
CA THR A 113 8.13 6.23 2.42
C THR A 113 6.69 5.72 2.39
N VAL A 114 6.54 4.40 2.50
CA VAL A 114 5.27 3.74 2.71
C VAL A 114 5.30 2.97 4.04
N THR A 115 4.20 3.03 4.78
CA THR A 115 3.98 2.23 6.00
C THR A 115 2.68 1.47 5.86
N ALA A 116 2.70 0.15 6.02
CA ALA A 116 1.49 -0.66 6.08
C ALA A 116 0.99 -0.74 7.53
N LEU A 117 -0.16 -0.13 7.81
CA LEU A 117 -0.83 -0.18 9.10
C LEU A 117 -1.94 -1.22 9.05
N LYS A 118 -1.97 -2.13 10.04
CA LYS A 118 -3.07 -3.07 10.22
C LYS A 118 -4.03 -2.53 11.27
N VAL A 119 -5.24 -2.18 10.86
CA VAL A 119 -6.31 -1.70 11.75
C VAL A 119 -6.90 -2.89 12.51
N PRO A 120 -7.09 -2.79 13.84
CA PRO A 120 -7.69 -3.86 14.62
C PRO A 120 -9.17 -3.98 14.24
N ARG A 121 -9.63 -5.21 14.01
CA ARG A 121 -11.07 -5.48 13.94
C ARG A 121 -11.60 -5.60 15.36
N ASN A 122 -12.41 -4.64 15.79
CA ASN A 122 -13.10 -4.76 17.07
C ASN A 122 -14.14 -5.88 16.92
N THR A 123 -14.00 -6.93 17.72
CA THR A 123 -14.96 -8.05 17.82
C THR A 123 -16.00 -7.72 18.87
#